data_AF-A0A7Z0S5N7-F1
#
_entry.id   AF-A0A7Z0S5N7-F1
#
_cell.length_a   1.000
_cell.length_b   1.000
_cell.length_c   1.000
_cell.angle_alpha   90.00
_cell.angle_beta   90.00
_cell.angle_gamma   90.00
#
_symmetry.space_group_name_H-M   'P 1'
#
loop_
_entity.id
_entity.type
_entity.pdbx_description
1 polymer ?
#
loop_
_entity_poly.entity_id
_entity_poly.type
_entity_poly.pdbx_seq_one_letter_code
_entity_poly.pdbx_strand_id
1 'polypeptide(L)'
;MSDSIFTTMESIEREAQLIVEEYEKRIQEATLKSKQELSQLLQERQAYYQKEYEQLAQQLSSDKQALDQEVADKIQANEQTIQQVSMNYKTEFVEKIVSRVVAYYGH
;
A
#
# COMPACT_ATOMS: atom_id res chain seq x y z
N MET A 1 -79.82 9.65 2.87
CA MET A 1 -78.73 9.37 3.84
C MET A 1 -77.58 8.57 3.22
N SER A 2 -77.81 7.74 2.19
CA SER A 2 -76.75 7.01 1.49
C SER A 2 -75.73 7.90 0.77
N ASP A 3 -76.20 9.02 0.18
CA ASP A 3 -75.33 9.93 -0.58
C ASP A 3 -74.22 10.58 0.27
N SER A 4 -74.50 10.83 1.55
CA SER A 4 -73.52 11.42 2.49
C SER A 4 -72.42 10.45 2.90
N ILE A 5 -72.68 9.15 2.89
CA ILE A 5 -71.69 8.12 3.24
C ILE A 5 -70.77 7.89 2.04
N PHE A 6 -71.35 7.81 0.83
CA PHE A 6 -70.59 7.64 -0.41
C PHE A 6 -69.60 8.78 -0.64
N THR A 7 -70.01 10.04 -0.49
CA THR A 7 -69.10 11.20 -0.62
C THR A 7 -68.00 11.21 0.44
N THR A 8 -68.30 10.71 1.65
CA THR A 8 -67.29 10.60 2.72
C THR A 8 -66.27 9.52 2.38
N MET A 9 -66.71 8.37 1.85
CA MET A 9 -65.80 7.30 1.40
C MET A 9 -64.90 7.76 0.26
N GLU A 10 -65.45 8.47 -0.74
CA GLU A 10 -64.65 9.02 -1.85
C GLU A 10 -63.60 10.03 -1.37
N SER A 11 -63.94 10.87 -0.37
CA SER A 11 -62.98 11.79 0.26
C SER A 11 -61.86 11.04 0.98
N ILE A 12 -62.18 9.97 1.70
CA ILE A 12 -61.20 9.13 2.40
C ILE A 12 -60.28 8.43 1.40
N GLU A 13 -60.83 7.89 0.31
CA GLU A 13 -60.04 7.25 -0.75
C GLU A 13 -59.08 8.23 -1.41
N ARG A 14 -59.53 9.45 -1.71
CA ARG A 14 -58.66 10.50 -2.25
C ARG A 14 -57.55 10.89 -1.26
N GLU A 15 -57.85 11.03 0.01
CA GLU A 15 -56.85 11.35 1.03
C GLU A 15 -55.83 10.20 1.20
N ALA A 16 -56.30 8.95 1.18
CA ALA A 16 -55.43 7.77 1.21
C ALA A 16 -54.50 7.70 -0.01
N GLN A 17 -55.00 8.03 -1.21
CA GLN A 17 -54.18 8.10 -2.43
C GLN A 17 -53.09 9.17 -2.30
N LEU A 18 -53.42 10.37 -1.82
CA LEU A 18 -52.45 11.44 -1.61
C LEU A 18 -51.36 11.03 -0.60
N ILE A 19 -51.75 10.33 0.47
CA ILE A 19 -50.80 9.81 1.46
C ILE A 19 -49.86 8.79 0.81
N VAL A 20 -50.39 7.86 -0.01
CA VAL A 20 -49.58 6.87 -0.73
C VAL A 20 -48.58 7.56 -1.67
N GLU A 21 -49.03 8.51 -2.48
CA GLU A 21 -48.18 9.27 -3.39
C GLU A 21 -47.06 10.03 -2.64
N GLU A 22 -47.39 10.61 -1.48
CA GLU A 22 -46.40 11.29 -0.64
C GLU A 22 -45.33 10.32 -0.11
N TYR A 23 -45.74 9.14 0.37
CA TYR A 23 -44.80 8.11 0.84
C TYR A 23 -43.94 7.57 -0.30
N GLU A 24 -44.51 7.32 -1.47
CA GLU A 24 -43.75 6.89 -2.65
C GLU A 24 -42.69 7.92 -3.02
N LYS A 25 -43.05 9.21 -3.02
CA LYS A 25 -42.08 10.30 -3.28
C LYS A 25 -40.97 10.31 -2.24
N ARG A 26 -41.30 10.19 -0.94
CA ARG A 26 -40.31 10.13 0.14
C ARG A 26 -39.37 8.93 0.00
N ILE A 27 -39.90 7.77 -0.39
CA ILE A 27 -39.10 6.56 -0.65
C ILE A 27 -38.14 6.79 -1.82
N GLN A 28 -38.60 7.41 -2.90
CA GLN A 28 -37.76 7.72 -4.05
C GLN A 28 -36.65 8.70 -3.70
N GLU A 29 -36.97 9.78 -2.98
CA GLU A 29 -35.99 10.77 -2.51
C GLU A 29 -34.95 10.14 -1.58
N ALA A 30 -35.38 9.34 -0.60
CA ALA A 30 -34.49 8.63 0.31
C ALA A 30 -33.59 7.63 -0.43
N THR A 31 -34.14 6.92 -1.42
CA THR A 31 -33.38 5.99 -2.25
C THR A 31 -32.32 6.71 -3.08
N LEU A 32 -32.67 7.86 -3.68
CA LEU A 32 -31.74 8.66 -4.46
C LEU A 32 -30.61 9.18 -3.57
N LYS A 33 -30.95 9.75 -2.41
CA LYS A 33 -29.98 10.25 -1.44
C LYS A 33 -29.04 9.16 -0.96
N SER A 34 -29.57 7.99 -0.59
CA SER A 34 -28.76 6.85 -0.16
C SER A 34 -27.80 6.38 -1.26
N LYS A 35 -28.25 6.32 -2.53
CA LYS A 35 -27.37 5.99 -3.66
C LYS A 35 -26.25 7.01 -3.87
N GLN A 36 -26.55 8.30 -3.72
CA GLN A 36 -25.56 9.37 -3.84
C GLN A 36 -24.52 9.28 -2.71
N GLU A 37 -24.96 9.14 -1.47
CA GLU A 37 -24.07 8.99 -0.30
C GLU A 37 -23.18 7.74 -0.43
N LEU A 38 -23.75 6.61 -0.86
CA LEU A 38 -22.97 5.40 -1.09
C LEU A 38 -21.92 5.60 -2.18
N SER A 39 -22.28 6.25 -3.29
CA SER A 39 -21.35 6.55 -4.37
C SER A 39 -20.21 7.46 -3.92
N GLN A 40 -20.50 8.46 -3.08
CA GLN A 40 -19.49 9.36 -2.52
C GLN A 40 -18.54 8.60 -1.59
N LEU A 41 -19.07 7.80 -0.66
CA LEU A 41 -18.27 6.98 0.24
C LEU A 41 -17.36 6.00 -0.51
N LEU A 42 -17.85 5.39 -1.59
CA LEU A 42 -17.04 4.51 -2.43
C LEU A 42 -15.89 5.26 -3.11
N GLN A 43 -16.15 6.46 -3.64
CA GLN A 43 -15.11 7.29 -4.26
C GLN A 43 -14.06 7.76 -3.24
N GLU A 44 -14.49 8.24 -2.07
CA GLU A 44 -13.60 8.66 -0.98
C GLU A 44 -12.72 7.50 -0.52
N ARG A 45 -13.32 6.32 -0.33
CA ARG A 45 -12.60 5.12 0.09
C ARG A 45 -11.61 4.65 -0.97
N GLN A 46 -11.98 4.71 -2.26
CA GLN A 46 -11.07 4.38 -3.34
C GLN A 46 -9.88 5.35 -3.40
N ALA A 47 -10.12 6.66 -3.27
CA ALA A 47 -9.07 7.67 -3.23
C ALA A 47 -8.14 7.48 -2.02
N TYR A 48 -8.69 7.12 -0.86
CA TYR A 48 -7.91 6.79 0.33
C TYR A 48 -6.97 5.62 0.09
N TYR A 49 -7.49 4.49 -0.40
CA TYR A 49 -6.66 3.30 -0.66
C TYR A 49 -5.62 3.53 -1.75
N GLN A 50 -5.95 4.31 -2.79
CA GLN A 50 -4.99 4.67 -3.82
C GLN A 50 -3.80 5.44 -3.24
N LYS A 51 -4.08 6.43 -2.38
CA LYS A 51 -3.05 7.22 -1.71
C LYS A 51 -2.21 6.37 -0.76
N GLU A 52 -2.84 5.52 0.03
CA GLU A 52 -2.15 4.59 0.94
C GLU A 52 -1.24 3.65 0.16
N TYR A 53 -1.72 3.09 -0.95
CA TYR A 53 -0.93 2.21 -1.82
C TYR A 53 0.29 2.93 -2.41
N GLU A 54 0.13 4.16 -2.91
CA GLU A 54 1.23 4.97 -3.43
C GLU A 54 2.29 5.27 -2.37
N GLN A 55 1.87 5.56 -1.14
CA GLN A 55 2.79 5.77 -0.02
C GLN A 55 3.57 4.50 0.34
N LEU A 56 2.88 3.35 0.44
CA LEU A 56 3.54 2.06 0.68
C LEU A 56 4.51 1.70 -0.45
N ALA A 57 4.14 1.96 -1.71
CA ALA A 57 5.00 1.68 -2.86
C ALA A 57 6.27 2.55 -2.84
N GLN A 58 6.15 3.83 -2.49
CA GLN A 58 7.29 4.73 -2.31
C GLN A 58 8.20 4.28 -1.16
N GLN A 59 7.61 3.91 -0.01
CA GLN A 59 8.37 3.41 1.13
C GLN A 59 9.13 2.14 0.77
N LEU A 60 8.47 1.17 0.14
CA LEU A 60 9.10 -0.09 -0.28
C LEU A 60 10.24 0.14 -1.28
N SER A 61 10.07 1.09 -2.21
CA SER A 61 11.13 1.47 -3.15
C SER A 61 12.33 2.09 -2.44
N SER A 62 12.10 2.96 -1.47
CA SER A 62 13.15 3.58 -0.65
C SER A 62 13.89 2.53 0.19
N ASP A 63 13.15 1.64 0.84
CA ASP A 63 13.73 0.57 1.66
C ASP A 63 14.57 -0.39 0.83
N LYS A 64 14.11 -0.72 -0.38
CA LYS A 64 14.88 -1.53 -1.33
C LYS A 64 16.18 -0.84 -1.74
N GLN A 65 16.14 0.45 -2.08
CA GLN A 65 17.34 1.21 -2.43
C GLN A 65 18.33 1.28 -1.26
N ALA A 66 17.84 1.47 -0.04
CA ALA A 66 18.68 1.47 1.15
C ALA A 66 19.35 0.10 1.38
N LEU A 67 18.61 -0.99 1.21
CA LEU A 67 19.15 -2.35 1.31
C LEU A 67 20.18 -2.65 0.21
N ASP A 68 19.90 -2.26 -1.04
CA ASP A 68 20.82 -2.44 -2.16
C ASP A 68 22.14 -1.68 -1.90
N GLN A 69 22.06 -0.46 -1.36
CA GLN A 69 23.24 0.32 -0.95
C GLN A 69 23.98 -0.34 0.22
N GLU A 70 23.28 -0.79 1.25
CA GLU A 70 23.89 -1.47 2.40
C GLU A 70 24.64 -2.74 1.97
N VAL A 71 24.08 -3.51 1.05
CA VAL A 71 24.74 -4.69 0.48
C VAL A 71 25.99 -4.30 -0.31
N ALA A 72 25.92 -3.27 -1.15
CA ALA A 72 27.07 -2.78 -1.90
C ALA A 72 28.21 -2.32 -0.98
N ASP A 73 27.88 -1.56 0.07
CA ASP A 73 28.85 -1.06 1.04
C ASP A 73 29.53 -2.23 1.79
N LYS A 74 28.75 -3.26 2.18
CA LYS A 74 29.29 -4.47 2.83
C LYS A 74 30.17 -5.28 1.91
N ILE A 75 29.81 -5.41 0.62
CA ILE A 75 30.65 -6.10 -0.36
C ILE A 75 31.99 -5.37 -0.50
N GLN A 76 31.96 -4.05 -0.66
CA GLN A 76 33.17 -3.24 -0.78
C GLN A 76 34.07 -3.35 0.47
N ALA A 77 33.48 -3.27 1.66
CA ALA A 77 34.22 -3.43 2.92
C ALA A 77 34.86 -4.83 3.05
N ASN A 78 34.14 -5.87 2.62
CA ASN A 78 34.66 -7.23 2.60
C ASN A 78 35.79 -7.39 1.59
N GLU A 79 35.67 -6.83 0.38
CA GLU A 79 36.72 -6.87 -0.63
C GLU A 79 38.01 -6.20 -0.15
N GLN A 80 37.90 -5.02 0.48
CA GLN A 80 39.05 -4.33 1.08
C GLN A 80 39.72 -5.19 2.16
N THR A 81 38.92 -5.83 3.01
CA THR A 81 39.42 -6.73 4.06
C THR A 81 40.14 -7.94 3.45
N ILE A 82 39.57 -8.58 2.43
CA ILE A 82 40.18 -9.71 1.72
C ILE A 82 41.50 -9.30 1.07
N GLN A 83 41.56 -8.11 0.45
CA GLN A 83 42.79 -7.60 -0.17
C GLN A 83 43.89 -7.37 0.87
N GLN A 84 43.57 -6.75 2.01
CA GLN A 84 44.54 -6.54 3.10
C GLN A 84 45.07 -7.86 3.66
N VAL A 85 44.16 -8.80 3.96
CA VAL A 85 44.54 -10.13 4.48
C VAL A 85 45.39 -10.89 3.46
N SER A 86 45.02 -10.86 2.18
CA SER A 86 45.78 -11.51 1.11
C SER A 86 47.17 -10.90 0.91
N MET A 87 47.30 -9.57 1.02
CA MET A 87 48.60 -8.90 0.98
C MET A 87 49.49 -9.32 2.15
N ASN A 88 48.94 -9.39 3.37
CA ASN A 88 49.69 -9.81 4.55
C ASN A 88 50.19 -11.25 4.40
N TYR A 89 49.31 -12.18 4.00
CA TYR A 89 49.70 -13.57 3.76
C TYR A 89 50.71 -13.72 2.63
N LYS A 90 50.59 -12.91 1.56
CA LYS A 90 51.57 -12.92 0.46
C LYS A 90 52.96 -12.50 0.97
N THR A 91 53.05 -11.47 1.80
CA THR A 91 54.31 -11.02 2.39
C THR A 91 54.94 -12.10 3.26
N GLU A 92 54.17 -12.68 4.20
CA GLU A 92 54.66 -13.77 5.06
C GLU A 92 55.10 -14.99 4.25
N PHE A 93 54.37 -15.33 3.19
CA PHE A 93 54.70 -16.46 2.33
C PHE A 93 55.99 -16.22 1.54
N VAL A 94 56.16 -15.02 0.99
CA VAL A 94 57.38 -14.62 0.28
C VAL A 94 58.58 -14.65 1.23
N GLU A 95 58.47 -14.11 2.45
CA GLU A 95 59.54 -14.17 3.45
C GLU A 95 59.93 -15.61 3.79
N LYS A 96 58.96 -16.52 3.95
CA LYS A 96 59.23 -17.95 4.18
C LYS A 96 59.96 -18.59 3.01
N ILE A 97 59.57 -18.30 1.76
CA ILE A 97 60.27 -18.82 0.57
C ILE A 97 61.70 -18.28 0.53
N VAL A 98 61.89 -16.96 0.65
CA VAL A 98 63.21 -16.33 0.60
C VAL A 98 64.12 -16.90 1.68
N SER A 99 63.64 -17.00 2.92
CA SER A 99 64.41 -17.59 4.03
C SER A 99 64.85 -19.02 3.71
N ARG A 100 63.97 -19.81 3.09
CA ARG A 100 64.26 -21.21 2.74
C ARG A 100 65.25 -21.31 1.57
N VAL A 101 65.16 -20.43 0.58
CA VAL A 101 66.10 -20.35 -0.56
C VAL A 101 67.48 -19.93 -0.08
N VAL A 102 67.58 -18.88 0.75
CA VAL A 102 68.85 -18.44 1.33
C VAL A 102 69.48 -19.55 2.17
N ALA A 103 68.69 -20.27 2.98
CA ALA A 103 69.19 -21.40 3.76
C ALA A 103 69.71 -22.57 2.88
N TYR A 104 69.20 -22.75 1.66
CA TYR A 104 69.58 -23.86 0.78
C TYR A 104 70.68 -23.50 -0.23
N TYR A 105 70.74 -22.26 -0.70
CA TYR A 105 71.62 -21.81 -1.79
C TYR A 105 72.54 -20.63 -1.41
N GLY A 106 72.45 -20.11 -0.19
CA GLY A 106 73.26 -18.99 0.30
C GLY A 106 74.64 -19.39 0.85
N HIS A 107 75.11 -20.60 0.55
CA HIS A 107 76.49 -21.02 0.74
C HIS A 107 77.27 -20.88 -0.56
#